data_AF-A0A2A7B1H4-F1
#
_entry.id   AF-A0A2A7B1H4-F1
#
_cell.length_a   1.000
_cell.length_b   1.000
_cell.length_c   1.000
_cell.angle_alpha   90.00
_cell.angle_beta   90.00
_cell.angle_gamma   90.00
#
_symmetry.space_group_name_H-M   'P 1'
#
loop_
_entity.id
_entity.type
_entity.pdbx_description
1 polymer ?
#
loop_
_entity_poly.entity_id
_entity_poly.type
_entity_poly.pdbx_seq_one_letter_code
_entity_poly.pdbx_strand_id
1 'polypeptide(L)'
;MNAFDVDYWISVMYKYSWTPRTLDEKSQHALMYLFHLTDQIAPVGRDNRREFWITAKRGSVEDFQPYYDEDATEEELAEAMQEQYPKEEYWYKFVSVQHTNCRKEEFFGVLLNGKPVLSLNDPCEDKNPFNAIELIDWLIQMTSGVLDKLCTGTYNSEIQEKLPDDYKYGVISRKDYWDIYPEDRADYCGAFEEWQIEEFLRCKDEFSTDYIPENCQQHMTARDFYEACTVCYKAVQMEQRVHFPFKDSKEEHLRYNGTTPKELYYMFADGRDDGLSCVPLDDAAAFAEWRDQKGPYYEFNGHHPWEILPSGSVEYSMHLQVMKSSNGFYYGLSGSTYHRSKDTIHGYLAMRKVGLPIKIYDGLKMAARFEETDMIGIVPQGRSTSYVDRIMQYEITDAVHLFDDENPERVAAKAIWQPETECKLLQGRKQ
;
A
#
# COMPACT_ATOMS: atom_id res chain seq x y z
N MET A 1 4.45 -18.33 -24.85
CA MET A 1 3.54 -17.62 -23.95
C MET A 1 3.25 -16.24 -24.50
N ASN A 2 1.97 -15.92 -24.61
CA ASN A 2 1.45 -14.58 -24.84
C ASN A 2 1.16 -13.89 -23.48
N ALA A 3 0.61 -12.68 -23.51
CA ALA A 3 0.34 -11.90 -22.30
C ALA A 3 -0.69 -12.57 -21.39
N PHE A 4 -1.73 -13.19 -21.96
CA PHE A 4 -2.75 -13.92 -21.20
C PHE A 4 -2.14 -15.06 -20.39
N ASP A 5 -1.24 -15.84 -21.01
CA ASP A 5 -0.53 -16.93 -20.33
C ASP A 5 0.31 -16.38 -19.17
N VAL A 6 1.03 -15.27 -19.38
CA VAL A 6 1.90 -14.68 -18.35
C VAL A 6 1.07 -14.21 -17.16
N ASP A 7 -0.03 -13.49 -17.40
CA ASP A 7 -0.89 -12.97 -16.35
C ASP A 7 -1.64 -14.09 -15.61
N TYR A 8 -2.04 -15.15 -16.32
CA TYR A 8 -2.54 -16.38 -15.71
C TYR A 8 -1.48 -17.03 -14.81
N TRP A 9 -0.25 -17.20 -15.29
CA TRP A 9 0.85 -17.75 -14.51
C TRP A 9 1.15 -16.92 -13.26
N ILE A 10 1.15 -15.60 -13.39
CA ILE A 10 1.27 -14.69 -12.24
C ILE A 10 0.15 -14.98 -11.24
N SER A 11 -1.10 -15.08 -11.66
CA SER A 11 -2.25 -15.37 -10.79
C SER A 11 -2.16 -16.75 -10.11
N VAL A 12 -1.78 -17.79 -10.86
CA VAL A 12 -1.65 -19.17 -10.36
C VAL A 12 -0.57 -19.27 -9.29
N MET A 13 0.56 -18.60 -9.50
CA MET A 13 1.71 -18.66 -8.60
C MET A 13 1.56 -17.70 -7.41
N TYR A 14 1.02 -16.50 -7.64
CA TYR A 14 0.73 -15.50 -6.62
C TYR A 14 -0.64 -15.75 -5.98
N LYS A 15 -0.74 -16.79 -5.15
CA LYS A 15 -1.98 -17.13 -4.44
C LYS A 15 -2.30 -16.06 -3.39
N TYR A 16 -3.57 -15.64 -3.29
CA TYR A 16 -4.09 -14.68 -2.31
C TYR A 16 -3.68 -14.94 -0.83
N SER A 17 -3.21 -16.14 -0.48
CA SER A 17 -2.75 -16.51 0.86
C SER A 17 -1.26 -16.24 1.13
N TRP A 18 -0.53 -15.62 0.20
CA TRP A 18 0.93 -15.36 0.29
C TRP A 18 1.76 -16.61 0.58
N THR A 19 1.21 -17.80 0.34
CA THR A 19 1.88 -19.09 0.54
C THR A 19 2.53 -19.49 -0.78
N PRO A 20 3.86 -19.46 -0.90
CA PRO A 20 4.53 -19.83 -2.14
C PRO A 20 4.32 -21.31 -2.45
N ARG A 21 4.27 -21.65 -3.74
CA ARG A 21 4.13 -23.05 -4.16
C ARG A 21 5.48 -23.76 -4.07
N THR A 22 5.48 -24.99 -3.57
CA THR A 22 6.64 -25.87 -3.67
C THR A 22 6.81 -26.33 -5.12
N LEU A 23 7.97 -26.07 -5.73
CA LEU A 23 8.27 -26.51 -7.09
C LEU A 23 8.59 -28.01 -7.13
N ASP A 24 8.15 -28.71 -8.18
CA ASP A 24 8.59 -30.08 -8.43
C ASP A 24 10.09 -30.14 -8.83
N GLU A 25 10.71 -31.31 -8.75
CA GLU A 25 12.15 -31.46 -9.01
C GLU A 25 12.55 -30.91 -10.39
N LYS A 26 11.73 -31.12 -11.42
CA LYS A 26 12.03 -30.64 -12.78
C LYS A 26 12.06 -29.10 -12.83
N SER A 27 11.07 -28.47 -12.22
CA SER A 27 10.95 -27.00 -12.13
C SER A 27 12.08 -26.41 -11.29
N GLN A 28 12.49 -27.07 -10.21
CA GLN A 28 13.65 -26.63 -9.41
C GLN A 28 14.94 -26.61 -10.24
N HIS A 29 15.21 -27.67 -11.02
CA HIS A 29 16.40 -27.71 -11.89
C HIS A 29 16.37 -26.60 -12.95
N ALA A 30 15.21 -26.37 -13.58
CA ALA A 30 15.06 -25.31 -14.56
C ALA A 30 15.22 -23.92 -13.93
N LEU A 31 14.69 -23.71 -12.73
CA LEU A 31 14.87 -22.46 -11.98
C LEU A 31 16.35 -22.20 -11.69
N MET A 32 17.11 -23.22 -11.30
CA MET A 32 18.55 -23.06 -11.10
C MET A 32 19.30 -22.69 -12.38
N TYR A 33 18.84 -23.20 -13.54
CA TYR A 33 19.39 -22.78 -14.83
C TYR A 33 19.04 -21.32 -15.16
N LEU A 34 17.82 -20.87 -14.86
CA LEU A 34 17.45 -19.46 -14.97
C LEU A 34 18.37 -18.57 -14.10
N PHE A 35 18.65 -18.97 -12.85
CA PHE A 35 19.57 -18.23 -11.99
C PHE A 35 20.99 -18.17 -12.56
N HIS A 36 21.49 -19.28 -13.13
CA HIS A 36 22.77 -19.29 -13.83
C HIS A 36 22.85 -18.26 -14.97
N LEU A 37 21.75 -18.02 -15.69
CA LEU A 37 21.68 -16.96 -16.70
C LEU A 37 21.68 -15.58 -16.05
N THR A 38 20.83 -15.35 -15.04
CA THR A 38 20.73 -14.05 -14.38
C THR A 38 22.01 -13.64 -13.63
N ASP A 39 22.84 -14.59 -13.21
CA ASP A 39 24.13 -14.33 -12.57
C ASP A 39 25.16 -13.68 -13.52
N GLN A 40 24.92 -13.73 -14.83
CA GLN A 40 25.71 -12.99 -15.81
C GLN A 40 25.34 -11.51 -15.85
N ILE A 41 24.24 -11.11 -15.22
CA ILE A 41 23.79 -9.72 -15.10
C ILE A 41 24.31 -9.17 -13.76
N ALA A 42 24.82 -7.95 -13.80
CA ALA A 42 25.31 -7.24 -12.63
C ALA A 42 24.15 -6.98 -11.65
N PRO A 43 24.33 -7.24 -10.34
CA PRO A 43 23.32 -6.93 -9.35
C PRO A 43 23.10 -5.43 -9.23
N VAL A 44 21.89 -5.07 -8.83
CA VAL A 44 21.49 -3.72 -8.45
C VAL A 44 21.16 -3.69 -6.96
N GLY A 45 21.30 -2.53 -6.32
CA GLY A 45 20.95 -2.37 -4.91
C GLY A 45 21.88 -3.11 -3.93
N ARG A 46 21.36 -3.39 -2.73
CA ARG A 46 22.11 -4.00 -1.61
C ARG A 46 21.76 -5.47 -1.39
N ASP A 47 20.71 -5.95 -2.03
CA ASP A 47 20.06 -7.26 -1.87
C ASP A 47 20.51 -8.29 -2.91
N ASN A 48 21.57 -7.99 -3.68
CA ASN A 48 22.04 -8.87 -4.75
C ASN A 48 20.89 -9.24 -5.71
N ARG A 49 20.01 -8.27 -6.01
CA ARG A 49 18.92 -8.50 -6.97
C ARG A 49 19.36 -8.17 -8.40
N ARG A 50 18.80 -8.84 -9.40
CA ARG A 50 18.91 -8.42 -10.81
C ARG A 50 17.55 -8.04 -11.31
N GLU A 51 17.46 -6.95 -12.06
CA GLU A 51 16.20 -6.47 -12.60
C GLU A 51 16.34 -6.10 -14.08
N PHE A 52 15.36 -6.49 -14.89
CA PHE A 52 15.28 -6.16 -16.30
C PHE A 52 13.84 -6.30 -16.79
N TRP A 53 13.53 -5.65 -17.89
CA TRP A 53 12.27 -5.73 -18.60
C TRP A 53 12.28 -6.83 -19.67
N ILE A 54 11.17 -7.56 -19.75
CA ILE A 54 10.84 -8.54 -20.79
C ILE A 54 9.45 -8.22 -21.35
N THR A 55 9.12 -8.74 -22.55
CA THR A 55 7.85 -8.48 -23.22
C THR A 55 7.11 -9.77 -23.59
N ALA A 56 5.79 -9.69 -23.69
CA ALA A 56 4.95 -10.71 -24.31
C ALA A 56 3.97 -10.07 -25.29
N LYS A 57 3.70 -10.75 -26.42
CA LYS A 57 2.64 -10.34 -27.35
C LYS A 57 1.28 -10.64 -26.74
N ARG A 58 0.25 -9.86 -27.07
CA ARG A 58 -1.12 -10.04 -26.56
C ARG A 58 -1.62 -11.48 -26.73
N GLY A 59 -1.53 -12.02 -27.94
CA GLY A 59 -2.18 -13.29 -28.32
C GLY A 59 -3.35 -13.04 -29.28
N SER A 60 -3.94 -14.11 -29.80
CA SER A 60 -5.16 -14.03 -30.60
C SER A 60 -6.43 -14.19 -29.75
N VAL A 61 -7.61 -14.01 -30.35
CA VAL A 61 -8.89 -14.24 -29.65
C VAL A 61 -9.01 -15.69 -29.18
N GLU A 62 -8.52 -16.65 -29.99
CA GLU A 62 -8.48 -18.07 -29.62
C GLU A 62 -7.59 -18.34 -28.41
N ASP A 63 -6.49 -17.61 -28.27
CA ASP A 63 -5.61 -17.70 -27.10
C ASP A 63 -6.28 -17.12 -25.83
N PHE A 64 -7.20 -16.17 -25.97
CA PHE A 64 -7.89 -15.51 -24.86
C PHE A 64 -9.03 -16.35 -24.27
N GLN A 65 -9.69 -17.16 -25.11
CA GLN A 65 -10.87 -17.95 -24.75
C GLN A 65 -10.74 -18.74 -23.42
N PRO A 66 -9.62 -19.42 -23.11
CA PRO A 66 -9.47 -20.17 -21.85
C PRO A 66 -9.50 -19.32 -20.57
N TYR A 67 -9.35 -18.00 -20.68
CA TYR A 67 -9.20 -17.08 -19.55
C TYR A 67 -10.45 -16.25 -19.26
N TYR A 68 -11.52 -16.41 -20.06
CA TYR A 68 -12.74 -15.62 -19.94
C TYR A 68 -13.94 -16.49 -19.57
N ASP A 69 -14.73 -16.90 -20.57
CA ASP A 69 -15.91 -17.75 -20.43
C ASP A 69 -15.96 -18.69 -21.64
N GLU A 70 -16.13 -19.98 -21.39
CA GLU A 70 -16.18 -21.01 -22.43
C GLU A 70 -17.42 -20.86 -23.32
N ASP A 71 -18.50 -20.26 -22.80
CA ASP A 71 -19.77 -20.06 -23.49
C ASP A 71 -19.87 -18.69 -24.21
N ALA A 72 -18.85 -17.83 -24.09
CA ALA A 72 -18.86 -16.51 -24.74
C ALA A 72 -18.82 -16.62 -26.27
N THR A 73 -19.58 -15.75 -26.93
CA THR A 73 -19.54 -15.62 -28.39
C THR A 73 -18.22 -15.01 -28.85
N GLU A 74 -17.86 -15.18 -30.12
CA GLU A 74 -16.64 -14.60 -30.71
C GLU A 74 -16.62 -13.07 -30.61
N GLU A 75 -17.77 -12.42 -30.71
CA GLU A 75 -17.91 -10.96 -30.56
C GLU A 75 -17.67 -10.52 -29.12
N GLU A 76 -18.28 -11.20 -28.13
CA GLU A 76 -18.07 -10.92 -26.70
C GLU A 76 -16.61 -11.16 -26.28
N LEU A 77 -15.98 -12.22 -26.79
CA LEU A 77 -14.56 -12.50 -26.54
C LEU A 77 -13.66 -11.41 -27.12
N ALA A 78 -13.94 -10.96 -28.35
CA ALA A 78 -13.15 -9.91 -28.99
C ALA A 78 -13.29 -8.57 -28.25
N GLU A 79 -14.51 -8.21 -27.81
CA GLU A 79 -14.76 -7.01 -27.02
C GLU A 79 -14.04 -7.07 -25.66
N ALA A 80 -14.22 -8.16 -24.90
CA ALA A 80 -13.57 -8.34 -23.61
C ALA A 80 -12.03 -8.37 -23.72
N MET A 81 -11.49 -9.01 -24.76
CA MET A 81 -10.05 -9.01 -25.02
C MET A 81 -9.54 -7.60 -25.34
N GLN A 82 -10.27 -6.82 -26.13
CA GLN A 82 -9.86 -5.46 -26.48
C GLN A 82 -9.96 -4.50 -25.29
N GLU A 83 -10.91 -4.72 -24.38
CA GLU A 83 -11.06 -3.95 -23.15
C GLU A 83 -9.93 -4.28 -22.15
N GLN A 84 -9.70 -5.57 -21.88
CA GLN A 84 -8.71 -6.00 -20.88
C GLN A 84 -7.27 -5.92 -21.39
N TYR A 85 -7.10 -6.18 -22.68
CA TYR A 85 -5.79 -6.18 -23.34
C TYR A 85 -5.83 -5.30 -24.61
N PRO A 86 -5.90 -3.96 -24.49
CA PRO A 86 -6.00 -3.05 -25.63
C PRO A 86 -4.71 -2.95 -26.47
N LYS A 87 -3.55 -3.28 -25.90
CA LYS A 87 -2.22 -3.17 -26.52
C LYS A 87 -1.78 -4.49 -27.17
N GLU A 88 -0.96 -4.39 -28.21
CA GLU A 88 -0.38 -5.56 -28.92
C GLU A 88 0.77 -6.24 -28.15
N GLU A 89 1.42 -5.52 -27.23
CA GLU A 89 2.57 -5.98 -26.47
C GLU A 89 2.52 -5.45 -25.03
N TYR A 90 2.85 -6.32 -24.09
CA TYR A 90 2.86 -6.05 -22.65
C TYR A 90 4.27 -6.21 -22.09
N TRP A 91 4.59 -5.37 -21.11
CA TRP A 91 5.89 -5.32 -20.47
C TRP A 91 5.82 -5.89 -19.06
N TYR A 92 6.84 -6.67 -18.70
CA TYR A 92 6.96 -7.28 -17.38
C TYR A 92 8.33 -6.98 -16.81
N LYS A 93 8.37 -6.39 -15.61
CA LYS A 93 9.60 -6.21 -14.84
C LYS A 93 9.94 -7.53 -14.17
N PHE A 94 10.99 -8.18 -14.68
CA PHE A 94 11.61 -9.32 -14.05
C PHE A 94 12.53 -8.85 -12.92
N VAL A 95 12.44 -9.51 -11.76
CA VAL A 95 13.40 -9.36 -10.66
C VAL A 95 13.78 -10.75 -10.14
N SER A 96 15.08 -11.05 -10.09
CA SER A 96 15.58 -12.20 -9.34
C SER A 96 16.29 -11.75 -8.06
N VAL A 97 16.08 -12.51 -6.98
CA VAL A 97 16.72 -12.29 -5.67
C VAL A 97 17.38 -13.58 -5.20
N GLN A 98 18.54 -13.44 -4.58
CA GLN A 98 19.33 -14.54 -4.02
C GLN A 98 19.85 -14.13 -2.66
N HIS A 99 19.47 -14.85 -1.62
CA HIS A 99 19.84 -14.56 -0.23
C HIS A 99 20.49 -15.77 0.45
N THR A 100 21.70 -15.56 0.96
CA THR A 100 22.47 -16.59 1.67
C THR A 100 22.24 -16.61 3.19
N ASN A 101 21.46 -15.67 3.74
CA ASN A 101 21.34 -15.43 5.19
C ASN A 101 20.06 -16.00 5.86
N CYS A 102 19.27 -16.79 5.15
CA CYS A 102 17.98 -17.30 5.64
C CYS A 102 18.12 -18.62 6.42
N ARG A 103 18.81 -18.60 7.57
CA ARG A 103 18.86 -19.62 8.66
C ARG A 103 19.03 -21.13 8.36
N LYS A 104 18.91 -21.65 7.14
CA LYS A 104 19.09 -23.08 6.80
C LYS A 104 19.70 -23.31 5.42
N GLU A 105 19.30 -22.60 4.37
CA GLU A 105 19.79 -22.77 2.99
C GLU A 105 19.75 -21.44 2.20
N GLU A 106 20.36 -21.42 1.01
CA GLU A 106 20.31 -20.28 0.11
C GLU A 106 18.91 -20.14 -0.50
N PHE A 107 18.29 -18.96 -0.36
CA PHE A 107 16.98 -18.65 -0.88
C PHE A 107 17.07 -18.05 -2.28
N PHE A 108 16.17 -18.50 -3.16
CA PHE A 108 16.04 -18.00 -4.53
C PHE A 108 14.60 -17.56 -4.76
N GLY A 109 14.41 -16.34 -5.30
CA GLY A 109 13.09 -15.82 -5.61
C GLY A 109 13.05 -15.12 -6.97
N VAL A 110 11.94 -15.26 -7.69
CA VAL A 110 11.65 -14.52 -8.92
C VAL A 110 10.34 -13.77 -8.75
N LEU A 111 10.34 -12.49 -9.11
CA LEU A 111 9.17 -11.64 -9.12
C LEU A 111 8.91 -11.12 -10.54
N LEU A 112 7.64 -11.06 -10.92
CA LEU A 112 7.16 -10.40 -12.12
C LEU A 112 6.24 -9.25 -11.72
N ASN A 113 6.55 -8.02 -12.17
CA ASN A 113 5.82 -6.80 -11.78
C ASN A 113 5.68 -6.64 -10.25
N GLY A 114 6.64 -7.18 -9.49
CA GLY A 114 6.62 -7.14 -8.02
C GLY A 114 5.82 -8.24 -7.33
N LYS A 115 5.17 -9.12 -8.09
CA LYS A 115 4.49 -10.30 -7.55
C LYS A 115 5.47 -11.47 -7.49
N PRO A 116 5.70 -12.11 -6.32
CA PRO A 116 6.52 -13.31 -6.23
C PRO A 116 5.85 -14.47 -6.96
N VAL A 117 6.50 -14.99 -8.01
CA VAL A 117 5.96 -16.07 -8.87
C VAL A 117 6.73 -17.37 -8.75
N LEU A 118 7.99 -17.36 -8.33
CA LEU A 118 8.79 -18.57 -8.12
C LEU A 118 9.66 -18.39 -6.88
N SER A 119 9.81 -19.47 -6.12
CA SER A 119 10.70 -19.51 -4.96
C SER A 119 11.33 -20.89 -4.80
N LEU A 120 12.54 -20.94 -4.27
CA LEU A 120 13.21 -22.15 -3.82
C LEU A 120 13.74 -21.92 -2.40
N ASN A 121 13.64 -22.96 -1.56
CA ASN A 121 14.01 -22.95 -0.14
C ASN A 121 13.25 -21.88 0.66
N ASP A 122 11.98 -21.65 0.31
CA ASP A 122 11.09 -20.77 1.05
C ASP A 122 10.54 -21.51 2.30
N PRO A 123 10.74 -20.97 3.53
CA PRO A 123 10.25 -21.63 4.74
C PRO A 123 8.72 -21.69 4.85
N CYS A 124 8.01 -20.89 4.06
CA CYS A 124 6.55 -20.75 4.06
C CYS A 124 5.87 -21.48 2.90
N GLU A 125 6.60 -22.32 2.14
CA GLU A 125 6.03 -23.05 1.01
C GLU A 125 4.92 -24.03 1.41
N ASP A 126 3.97 -24.27 0.49
CA ASP A 126 2.79 -25.10 0.72
C ASP A 126 3.05 -26.62 0.78
N LYS A 127 4.29 -27.05 0.47
CA LYS A 127 4.77 -28.43 0.46
C LYS A 127 4.07 -29.34 -0.55
N ASN A 128 3.35 -28.77 -1.52
CA ASN A 128 2.69 -29.51 -2.58
C ASN A 128 3.42 -29.30 -3.91
N PRO A 129 4.20 -30.29 -4.40
CA PRO A 129 4.97 -30.15 -5.63
C PRO A 129 4.11 -29.71 -6.81
N PHE A 130 4.50 -28.59 -7.40
CA PHE A 130 3.80 -27.94 -8.49
C PHE A 130 4.72 -27.81 -9.71
N ASN A 131 4.21 -28.16 -10.88
CA ASN A 131 4.96 -28.05 -12.13
C ASN A 131 4.80 -26.64 -12.71
N ALA A 132 5.89 -25.87 -12.71
CA ALA A 132 5.95 -24.52 -13.29
C ALA A 132 6.93 -24.44 -14.48
N ILE A 133 7.24 -25.59 -15.11
CA ILE A 133 8.27 -25.66 -16.14
C ILE A 133 8.00 -24.74 -17.33
N GLU A 134 6.73 -24.59 -17.72
CA GLU A 134 6.33 -23.75 -18.85
C GLU A 134 6.69 -22.27 -18.62
N LEU A 135 6.35 -21.75 -17.43
CA LEU A 135 6.73 -20.40 -17.03
C LEU A 135 8.26 -20.25 -16.98
N ILE A 136 8.96 -21.22 -16.38
CA ILE A 136 10.41 -21.13 -16.21
C ILE A 136 11.14 -21.19 -17.56
N ASP A 137 10.71 -22.06 -18.48
CA ASP A 137 11.28 -22.18 -19.84
C ASP A 137 11.07 -20.88 -20.63
N TRP A 138 9.90 -20.24 -20.51
CA TRP A 138 9.66 -18.93 -21.09
C TRP A 138 10.59 -17.85 -20.48
N LEU A 139 10.75 -17.82 -19.16
CA LEU A 139 11.66 -16.89 -18.49
C LEU A 139 13.13 -17.10 -18.92
N ILE A 140 13.55 -18.35 -19.10
CA ILE A 140 14.88 -18.71 -19.63
C ILE A 140 15.06 -18.14 -21.04
N GLN A 141 14.07 -18.33 -21.92
CA GLN A 141 14.11 -17.81 -23.28
C GLN A 141 14.23 -16.28 -23.28
N MET A 142 13.40 -15.59 -22.48
CA MET A 142 13.42 -14.13 -22.41
C MET A 142 14.73 -13.60 -21.81
N THR A 143 15.23 -14.23 -20.75
CA THR A 143 16.51 -13.86 -20.12
C THR A 143 17.68 -14.03 -21.08
N SER A 144 17.69 -15.12 -21.86
CA SER A 144 18.71 -15.34 -22.89
C SER A 144 18.70 -14.23 -23.95
N GLY A 145 17.51 -13.84 -24.43
CA GLY A 145 17.37 -12.72 -25.36
C GLY A 145 17.83 -11.38 -24.78
N VAL A 146 17.60 -11.15 -23.48
CA VAL A 146 18.13 -9.96 -22.78
C VAL A 146 19.65 -9.99 -22.72
N LEU A 147 20.27 -11.13 -22.41
CA LEU A 147 21.73 -11.30 -22.41
C LEU A 147 22.33 -11.02 -23.79
N ASP A 148 21.71 -11.51 -24.87
CA ASP A 148 22.16 -11.22 -26.24
C ASP A 148 22.10 -9.71 -26.55
N LYS A 149 21.03 -9.03 -26.15
CA LYS A 149 20.89 -7.57 -26.30
C LYS A 149 21.90 -6.79 -25.44
N LEU A 150 22.23 -7.29 -24.25
CA LEU A 150 23.27 -6.70 -23.40
C LEU A 150 24.66 -6.89 -24.00
N CYS A 151 24.97 -8.07 -24.53
CA CYS A 151 26.22 -8.37 -25.22
C CYS A 151 26.43 -7.48 -26.46
N THR A 152 25.35 -7.16 -27.17
CA THR A 152 25.38 -6.26 -28.33
C THR A 152 25.26 -4.78 -27.97
N GLY A 153 25.07 -4.44 -26.69
CA GLY A 153 24.95 -3.06 -26.21
C GLY A 153 23.66 -2.35 -26.62
N THR A 154 22.62 -3.09 -27.01
CA THR A 154 21.35 -2.53 -27.54
C THR A 154 20.24 -2.45 -26.49
N TYR A 155 20.33 -3.26 -25.43
CA TYR A 155 19.26 -3.43 -24.45
C TYR A 155 18.78 -2.12 -23.80
N ASN A 156 19.66 -1.37 -23.14
CA ASN A 156 19.25 -0.19 -22.37
C ASN A 156 18.69 0.92 -23.27
N SER A 157 19.26 1.11 -24.47
CA SER A 157 18.74 2.07 -25.45
C SER A 157 17.34 1.69 -25.91
N GLU A 158 17.08 0.40 -26.12
CA GLU A 158 15.74 -0.09 -26.48
C GLU A 158 14.73 0.15 -25.35
N ILE A 159 15.11 -0.09 -24.09
CA ILE A 159 14.23 0.21 -22.94
C ILE A 159 13.94 1.71 -22.86
N GLN A 160 14.96 2.55 -23.01
CA GLN A 160 14.80 4.01 -22.94
C GLN A 160 13.88 4.54 -24.05
N GLU A 161 13.92 3.95 -25.24
CA GLU A 161 13.13 4.37 -26.40
C GLU A 161 11.69 3.81 -26.37
N LYS A 162 11.51 2.55 -25.96
CA LYS A 162 10.26 1.82 -26.18
C LYS A 162 9.41 1.59 -24.95
N LEU A 163 9.96 1.71 -23.73
CA LEU A 163 9.19 1.46 -22.51
C LEU A 163 8.06 2.50 -22.40
N PRO A 164 6.78 2.08 -22.39
CA PRO A 164 5.67 3.01 -22.25
C PRO A 164 5.65 3.68 -20.87
N ASP A 165 5.06 4.87 -20.78
CA ASP A 165 5.03 5.65 -19.54
C ASP A 165 4.25 4.95 -18.41
N ASP A 166 3.24 4.15 -18.75
CA ASP A 166 2.48 3.34 -17.79
C ASP A 166 3.34 2.34 -17.00
N TYR A 167 4.56 2.06 -17.45
CA TYR A 167 5.49 1.13 -16.80
C TYR A 167 6.63 1.85 -16.05
N LYS A 168 6.62 3.18 -16.00
CA LYS A 168 7.68 3.98 -15.37
C LYS A 168 7.26 4.50 -14.00
N TYR A 169 8.24 4.63 -13.12
CA TYR A 169 8.06 5.44 -11.92
C TYR A 169 8.21 6.92 -12.27
N GLY A 170 7.33 7.75 -11.73
CA GLY A 170 7.39 9.19 -11.92
C GLY A 170 6.73 9.93 -10.77
N VAL A 171 6.76 11.24 -10.86
CA VAL A 171 5.99 12.13 -9.98
C VAL A 171 5.38 13.26 -10.78
N ILE A 172 4.25 13.77 -10.35
CA ILE A 172 3.62 14.98 -10.87
C ILE A 172 3.31 15.91 -9.71
N SER A 173 3.43 17.24 -9.90
CA SER A 173 3.04 18.19 -8.86
C SER A 173 1.54 18.12 -8.63
N ARG A 174 1.09 18.27 -7.37
CA ARG A 174 -0.34 18.32 -7.03
C ARG A 174 -1.08 19.36 -7.84
N LYS A 175 -0.47 20.54 -7.96
CA LYS A 175 -0.97 21.65 -8.77
C LYS A 175 -1.24 21.22 -10.21
N ASP A 176 -0.25 20.61 -10.85
CA ASP A 176 -0.36 20.21 -12.25
C ASP A 176 -1.40 19.12 -12.48
N TYR A 177 -1.51 18.19 -11.54
CA TYR A 177 -2.52 17.13 -11.54
C TYR A 177 -3.93 17.71 -11.39
N TRP A 178 -4.15 18.58 -10.41
CA TRP A 178 -5.44 19.25 -10.21
C TRP A 178 -5.81 20.27 -11.30
N ASP A 179 -4.84 20.79 -12.05
CA ASP A 179 -5.12 21.56 -13.26
C ASP A 179 -5.62 20.67 -14.43
N ILE A 180 -5.32 19.36 -14.37
CA ILE A 180 -5.90 18.35 -15.29
C ILE A 180 -7.27 17.91 -14.77
N TYR A 181 -7.38 17.70 -13.45
CA TYR A 181 -8.56 17.21 -12.72
C TYR A 181 -9.10 18.27 -11.73
N PRO A 182 -9.74 19.36 -12.21
CA PRO A 182 -10.26 20.42 -11.35
C PRO A 182 -11.36 19.95 -10.39
N GLU A 183 -12.06 18.87 -10.71
CA GLU A 183 -13.07 18.22 -9.87
C GLU A 183 -12.47 17.60 -8.61
N ASP A 184 -11.29 16.99 -8.69
CA ASP A 184 -10.60 16.46 -7.50
C ASP A 184 -10.17 17.58 -6.56
N ARG A 185 -9.67 18.69 -7.12
CA ARG A 185 -9.39 19.91 -6.34
C ARG A 185 -10.65 20.39 -5.62
N ALA A 186 -11.76 20.46 -6.34
CA ALA A 186 -13.03 20.92 -5.79
C ALA A 186 -13.59 19.95 -4.73
N ASP A 187 -13.49 18.64 -4.95
CA ASP A 187 -13.90 17.59 -4.01
C ASP A 187 -13.07 17.62 -2.72
N TYR A 188 -11.75 17.81 -2.83
CA TYR A 188 -10.89 17.88 -1.65
C TYR A 188 -11.12 19.16 -0.84
N CYS A 189 -11.03 20.32 -1.50
CA CYS A 189 -11.20 21.61 -0.83
C CYS A 189 -12.64 21.82 -0.35
N GLY A 190 -13.63 21.36 -1.11
CA GLY A 190 -15.05 21.49 -0.79
C GLY A 190 -15.51 20.65 0.40
N ALA A 191 -14.66 19.75 0.92
CA ALA A 191 -14.90 19.04 2.17
C ALA A 191 -14.75 19.92 3.42
N PHE A 192 -14.29 21.17 3.26
CA PHE A 192 -14.00 22.09 4.35
C PHE A 192 -14.58 23.48 4.08
N GLU A 193 -14.98 24.15 5.15
CA GLU A 193 -15.19 25.60 5.11
C GLU A 193 -13.83 26.32 5.03
N GLU A 194 -13.78 27.51 4.40
CA GLU A 194 -12.53 28.29 4.24
C GLU A 194 -11.81 28.51 5.58
N TRP A 195 -12.54 28.85 6.64
CA TRP A 195 -11.98 29.09 7.97
C TRP A 195 -11.38 27.81 8.59
N GLN A 196 -11.85 26.61 8.22
CA GLN A 196 -11.28 25.35 8.71
C GLN A 196 -9.91 25.10 8.08
N ILE A 197 -9.77 25.41 6.79
CA ILE A 197 -8.48 25.33 6.08
C ILE A 197 -7.51 26.33 6.70
N GLU A 198 -7.92 27.58 6.89
CA GLU A 198 -7.09 28.61 7.53
C GLU A 198 -6.66 28.21 8.95
N GLU A 199 -7.59 27.74 9.78
CA GLU A 199 -7.30 27.28 11.14
C GLU A 199 -6.32 26.10 11.14
N PHE A 200 -6.49 25.13 10.23
CA PHE A 200 -5.58 24.00 10.11
C PHE A 200 -4.17 24.45 9.70
N LEU A 201 -4.06 25.33 8.69
CA LEU A 201 -2.76 25.84 8.22
C LEU A 201 -2.07 26.72 9.27
N ARG A 202 -2.82 27.39 10.15
CA ARG A 202 -2.24 28.13 11.30
C ARG A 202 -1.59 27.22 12.34
N CYS A 203 -1.91 25.93 12.35
CA CYS A 203 -1.35 24.96 13.29
C CYS A 203 -0.04 24.33 12.83
N LYS A 204 0.55 24.80 11.71
CA LYS A 204 1.76 24.19 11.11
C LYS A 204 2.93 24.02 12.07
N ASP A 205 3.15 24.96 12.98
CA ASP A 205 4.23 24.87 13.97
C ASP A 205 4.03 23.69 14.94
N GLU A 206 2.79 23.22 15.12
CA GLU A 206 2.42 22.05 15.92
C GLU A 206 2.60 20.71 15.17
N PHE A 207 2.84 20.73 13.85
CA PHE A 207 2.93 19.51 13.02
C PHE A 207 4.31 18.87 13.04
N SER A 208 5.27 19.45 13.77
CA SER A 208 6.61 18.88 13.94
C SER A 208 6.57 17.50 14.60
N THR A 209 7.43 16.60 14.15
CA THR A 209 7.62 15.26 14.75
C THR A 209 7.99 15.34 16.22
N ASP A 210 8.63 16.42 16.67
CA ASP A 210 9.04 16.60 18.07
C ASP A 210 8.02 17.40 18.90
N TYR A 211 6.94 17.89 18.30
CA TYR A 211 5.90 18.61 19.03
C TYR A 211 5.18 17.71 20.02
N ILE A 212 4.97 18.22 21.24
CA ILE A 212 4.20 17.60 22.32
C ILE A 212 3.20 18.65 22.83
N PRO A 213 1.89 18.36 22.88
CA PRO A 213 0.91 19.31 23.40
C PRO A 213 1.23 19.76 24.83
N GLU A 214 1.09 21.06 25.11
CA GLU A 214 1.39 21.62 26.44
C GLU A 214 0.37 21.19 27.51
N ASN A 215 -0.86 20.89 27.09
CA ASN A 215 -1.99 20.53 27.96
C ASN A 215 -2.12 19.01 28.18
N CYS A 216 -1.02 18.26 28.18
CA CYS A 216 -1.01 16.82 28.44
C CYS A 216 -1.76 16.45 29.74
N GLN A 217 -2.54 15.37 29.67
CA GLN A 217 -3.27 14.83 30.82
C GLN A 217 -2.34 14.00 31.71
N GLN A 218 -2.42 14.14 33.03
CA GLN A 218 -1.56 13.37 33.94
C GLN A 218 -2.00 11.90 34.07
N HIS A 219 -3.29 11.64 33.85
CA HIS A 219 -3.90 10.33 33.91
C HIS A 219 -4.77 10.13 32.66
N MET A 220 -4.92 8.88 32.24
CA MET A 220 -5.76 8.48 31.11
C MET A 220 -6.50 7.21 31.50
N THR A 221 -7.79 7.17 31.23
CA THR A 221 -8.65 6.01 31.45
C THR A 221 -9.21 5.48 30.12
N ALA A 222 -9.81 4.28 30.15
CA ALA A 222 -10.50 3.76 28.98
C ALA A 222 -11.68 4.67 28.57
N ARG A 223 -12.36 5.30 29.55
CA ARG A 223 -13.42 6.28 29.30
C ARG A 223 -12.92 7.48 28.53
N ASP A 224 -11.81 8.08 28.96
CA ASP A 224 -11.23 9.25 28.28
C ASP A 224 -10.89 8.94 26.81
N PHE A 225 -10.41 7.72 26.54
CA PHE A 225 -10.15 7.26 25.18
C PHE A 225 -11.46 7.15 24.36
N TYR A 226 -12.48 6.45 24.86
CA TYR A 226 -13.74 6.30 24.13
C TYR A 226 -14.46 7.65 23.91
N GLU A 227 -14.41 8.55 24.88
CA GLU A 227 -14.95 9.92 24.75
C GLU A 227 -14.20 10.70 23.66
N ALA A 228 -12.88 10.56 23.57
CA ALA A 228 -12.09 11.16 22.49
C ALA A 228 -12.46 10.57 21.11
N CYS A 229 -12.65 9.26 20.98
CA CYS A 229 -13.15 8.63 19.75
C CYS A 229 -14.50 9.22 19.32
N THR A 230 -15.39 9.48 20.28
CA THR A 230 -16.71 10.09 20.03
C THR A 230 -16.60 11.49 19.43
N VAL A 231 -15.59 12.28 19.81
CA VAL A 231 -15.33 13.59 19.20
C VAL A 231 -15.03 13.43 17.71
N CYS A 232 -14.17 12.48 17.34
CA CYS A 232 -13.86 12.18 15.94
C CYS A 232 -15.09 11.69 15.16
N TYR A 233 -15.86 10.74 15.70
CA TYR A 233 -17.04 10.21 15.02
C TYR A 233 -18.11 11.28 14.74
N LYS A 234 -18.28 12.22 15.66
CA LYS A 234 -19.17 13.37 15.46
C LYS A 234 -18.64 14.33 14.41
N ALA A 235 -17.33 14.58 14.41
CA ALA A 235 -16.69 15.49 13.45
C ALA A 235 -16.84 15.01 12.00
N VAL A 236 -16.75 13.71 11.79
CA VAL A 236 -16.84 13.06 10.46
C VAL A 236 -18.25 12.55 10.15
N GLN A 237 -19.24 12.94 10.97
CA GLN A 237 -20.66 12.67 10.77
C GLN A 237 -21.01 11.18 10.63
N MET A 238 -20.35 10.31 11.39
CA MET A 238 -20.65 8.87 11.38
C MET A 238 -22.10 8.62 11.81
N GLU A 239 -22.89 8.04 10.92
CA GLU A 239 -24.26 7.64 11.23
C GLU A 239 -24.29 6.41 12.12
N GLN A 240 -25.09 6.48 13.18
CA GLN A 240 -25.26 5.37 14.11
C GLN A 240 -25.89 4.17 13.41
N ARG A 241 -25.28 2.99 13.60
CA ARG A 241 -25.80 1.73 13.06
C ARG A 241 -26.90 1.21 13.98
N VAL A 242 -28.01 0.77 13.38
CA VAL A 242 -29.18 0.23 14.11
C VAL A 242 -28.85 -1.08 14.83
N HIS A 243 -27.89 -1.85 14.32
CA HIS A 243 -27.45 -3.11 14.88
C HIS A 243 -25.93 -3.14 15.03
N PHE A 244 -25.47 -3.38 16.26
CA PHE A 244 -24.06 -3.57 16.59
C PHE A 244 -23.96 -4.53 17.80
N PRO A 245 -22.88 -5.31 17.91
CA PRO A 245 -22.83 -6.48 18.80
C PRO A 245 -22.52 -6.14 20.26
N PHE A 246 -22.06 -4.91 20.55
CA PHE A 246 -21.71 -4.48 21.89
C PHE A 246 -22.86 -3.71 22.55
N LYS A 247 -23.09 -3.91 23.84
CA LYS A 247 -24.05 -3.09 24.61
C LYS A 247 -23.47 -2.79 25.98
N ASP A 248 -23.47 -1.51 26.32
CA ASP A 248 -22.93 -1.05 27.59
C ASP A 248 -23.91 -1.30 28.76
N SER A 249 -23.42 -1.05 29.98
CA SER A 249 -24.23 -1.18 31.18
C SER A 249 -25.38 -0.17 31.22
N LYS A 250 -26.45 -0.49 31.96
CA LYS A 250 -27.57 0.45 32.18
C LYS A 250 -27.12 1.76 32.84
N GLU A 251 -26.11 1.69 33.70
CA GLU A 251 -25.55 2.85 34.40
C GLU A 251 -24.87 3.81 33.41
N GLU A 252 -24.12 3.28 32.45
CA GLU A 252 -23.49 4.07 31.39
C GLU A 252 -24.53 4.67 30.44
N HIS A 253 -25.57 3.93 30.07
CA HIS A 253 -26.70 4.48 29.28
C HIS A 253 -27.38 5.65 29.98
N LEU A 254 -27.56 5.57 31.30
CA LEU A 254 -28.11 6.67 32.10
C LEU A 254 -27.16 7.87 32.14
N ARG A 255 -25.84 7.64 32.20
CA ARG A 255 -24.81 8.70 32.20
C ARG A 255 -24.81 9.52 30.91
N TYR A 256 -24.92 8.87 29.75
CA TYR A 256 -24.88 9.57 28.45
C TYR A 256 -26.26 9.90 27.88
N ASN A 257 -27.34 9.42 28.51
CA ASN A 257 -28.71 9.57 28.03
C ASN A 257 -28.86 9.09 26.57
N GLY A 258 -28.30 7.91 26.27
CA GLY A 258 -28.28 7.34 24.92
C GLY A 258 -27.07 6.44 24.69
N THR A 259 -26.70 6.28 23.42
CA THR A 259 -25.52 5.51 22.98
C THR A 259 -24.26 5.99 23.69
N THR A 260 -23.51 5.05 24.29
CA THR A 260 -22.31 5.38 25.04
C THR A 260 -21.09 5.57 24.12
N PRO A 261 -20.05 6.28 24.57
CA PRO A 261 -18.79 6.39 23.82
C PRO A 261 -18.15 5.04 23.46
N LYS A 262 -18.24 4.07 24.39
CA LYS A 262 -17.73 2.71 24.17
C LYS A 262 -18.55 1.99 23.10
N GLU A 263 -19.87 2.15 23.10
CA GLU A 263 -20.73 1.62 22.04
C GLU A 263 -20.39 2.19 20.67
N LEU A 264 -20.18 3.52 20.57
CA LEU A 264 -19.76 4.14 19.31
C LEU A 264 -18.42 3.60 18.82
N TYR A 265 -17.45 3.37 19.72
CA TYR A 265 -16.19 2.72 19.36
C TYR A 265 -16.43 1.33 18.74
N TYR A 266 -17.20 0.45 19.38
CA TYR A 266 -17.48 -0.89 18.83
C TYR A 266 -18.47 -0.90 17.65
N MET A 267 -19.10 0.23 17.31
CA MET A 267 -19.85 0.37 16.06
C MET A 267 -18.94 0.57 14.85
N PHE A 268 -17.81 1.28 15.03
CA PHE A 268 -17.03 1.84 13.92
C PHE A 268 -15.57 1.41 13.89
N ALA A 269 -14.92 1.18 15.03
CA ALA A 269 -13.52 0.76 15.10
C ALA A 269 -13.32 -0.68 14.60
N ASP A 270 -12.06 -1.03 14.33
CA ASP A 270 -11.65 -2.35 13.85
C ASP A 270 -12.09 -3.50 14.78
N GLY A 271 -12.04 -3.28 16.09
CA GLY A 271 -12.51 -4.24 17.10
C GLY A 271 -11.46 -5.26 17.56
N ARG A 272 -10.30 -5.39 16.90
CA ARG A 272 -9.13 -6.10 17.44
C ARG A 272 -8.39 -5.20 18.45
N ASP A 273 -9.04 -5.03 19.60
CA ASP A 273 -8.73 -4.04 20.63
C ASP A 273 -7.77 -4.50 21.75
N ASP A 274 -7.12 -5.64 21.57
CA ASP A 274 -6.27 -6.33 22.55
C ASP A 274 -6.85 -6.43 23.99
N GLY A 275 -8.16 -6.60 24.13
CA GLY A 275 -8.82 -6.74 25.43
C GLY A 275 -9.19 -5.41 26.09
N LEU A 276 -9.09 -4.27 25.38
CA LEU A 276 -9.53 -2.95 25.86
C LEU A 276 -10.98 -2.99 26.37
N SER A 277 -11.85 -3.79 25.73
CA SER A 277 -13.24 -4.01 26.16
C SER A 277 -13.39 -4.43 27.62
N CYS A 278 -12.38 -5.08 28.21
CA CYS A 278 -12.39 -5.59 29.57
C CYS A 278 -11.75 -4.63 30.59
N VAL A 279 -11.10 -3.56 30.14
CA VAL A 279 -10.48 -2.56 31.03
C VAL A 279 -11.56 -1.76 31.77
N PRO A 280 -11.49 -1.61 33.11
CA PRO A 280 -12.43 -0.77 33.85
C PRO A 280 -12.41 0.68 33.37
N LEU A 281 -13.59 1.25 33.12
CA LEU A 281 -13.73 2.54 32.43
C LEU A 281 -13.02 3.70 33.12
N ASP A 282 -13.04 3.75 34.45
CA ASP A 282 -12.53 4.86 35.26
C ASP A 282 -11.23 4.50 36.02
N ASP A 283 -10.54 3.42 35.65
CA ASP A 283 -9.29 2.99 36.30
C ASP A 283 -8.06 3.34 35.44
N ALA A 284 -7.38 4.43 35.81
CA ALA A 284 -6.19 4.91 35.11
C ALA A 284 -4.98 3.97 35.23
N ALA A 285 -4.88 3.20 36.33
CA ALA A 285 -3.77 2.26 36.51
C ALA A 285 -3.97 1.02 35.62
N ALA A 286 -5.20 0.48 35.58
CA ALA A 286 -5.54 -0.62 34.69
C ALA A 286 -5.36 -0.25 33.23
N PHE A 287 -5.79 0.95 32.81
CA PHE A 287 -5.59 1.43 31.45
C PHE A 287 -4.11 1.59 31.10
N ALA A 288 -3.30 2.16 32.00
CA ALA A 288 -1.87 2.31 31.78
C ALA A 288 -1.16 0.95 31.66
N GLU A 289 -1.54 -0.04 32.48
CA GLU A 289 -1.00 -1.40 32.41
C GLU A 289 -1.39 -2.09 31.08
N TRP A 290 -2.66 -2.02 30.69
CA TRP A 290 -3.15 -2.55 29.41
C TRP A 290 -2.44 -1.93 28.21
N ARG A 291 -2.30 -0.60 28.17
CA ARG A 291 -1.62 0.11 27.07
C ARG A 291 -0.15 -0.29 26.97
N ASP A 292 0.50 -0.56 28.10
CA ASP A 292 1.88 -1.05 28.15
C ASP A 292 1.97 -2.57 27.86
N GLN A 293 0.90 -3.17 27.32
CA GLN A 293 0.74 -4.58 26.91
C GLN A 293 0.92 -5.56 28.07
N LYS A 294 0.37 -5.21 29.24
CA LYS A 294 0.51 -5.96 30.49
C LYS A 294 -0.82 -6.08 31.21
N GLY A 295 -0.79 -6.81 32.32
CA GLY A 295 -1.90 -6.91 33.26
C GLY A 295 -2.95 -7.93 32.83
N PRO A 296 -3.99 -8.09 33.66
CA PRO A 296 -5.00 -9.13 33.46
C PRO A 296 -5.99 -8.85 32.32
N TYR A 297 -6.02 -7.62 31.80
CA TYR A 297 -6.96 -7.19 30.76
C TYR A 297 -6.36 -7.20 29.36
N TYR A 298 -5.04 -7.31 29.23
CA TYR A 298 -4.38 -7.39 27.94
C TYR A 298 -4.49 -8.80 27.37
N GLU A 299 -5.14 -8.91 26.21
CA GLU A 299 -5.29 -10.16 25.46
C GLU A 299 -5.01 -9.88 23.99
N PHE A 300 -3.84 -10.30 23.50
CA PHE A 300 -3.46 -10.10 22.10
C PHE A 300 -4.53 -10.67 21.15
N ASN A 301 -5.14 -9.78 20.35
CA ASN A 301 -6.14 -10.17 19.35
C ASN A 301 -5.91 -9.49 17.99
N GLY A 302 -4.84 -8.71 17.83
CA GLY A 302 -4.40 -8.20 16.54
C GLY A 302 -3.66 -6.87 16.57
N HIS A 303 -3.57 -6.16 17.70
CA HIS A 303 -2.91 -4.85 17.80
C HIS A 303 -3.56 -3.71 16.98
N HIS A 304 -4.88 -3.69 16.84
CA HIS A 304 -5.61 -2.58 16.21
C HIS A 304 -6.56 -1.78 17.15
N PRO A 305 -6.28 -1.57 18.46
CA PRO A 305 -7.17 -0.79 19.34
C PRO A 305 -7.26 0.69 18.97
N TRP A 306 -6.35 1.17 18.13
CA TRP A 306 -6.25 2.57 17.74
C TRP A 306 -6.94 2.86 16.40
N GLU A 307 -7.31 1.83 15.64
CA GLU A 307 -7.91 1.97 14.30
C GLU A 307 -9.41 2.28 14.43
N ILE A 308 -9.71 3.56 14.64
CA ILE A 308 -11.06 4.03 14.98
C ILE A 308 -11.97 4.15 13.76
N LEU A 309 -11.40 4.32 12.56
CA LEU A 309 -12.11 4.19 11.27
C LEU A 309 -11.29 3.28 10.34
N PRO A 310 -11.59 1.97 10.32
CA PRO A 310 -10.87 1.01 9.52
C PRO A 310 -11.17 1.14 8.02
N SER A 311 -10.30 0.54 7.22
CA SER A 311 -10.42 0.42 5.78
C SER A 311 -9.88 -0.95 5.33
N GLY A 312 -9.90 -1.26 4.03
CA GLY A 312 -9.34 -2.50 3.49
C GLY A 312 -7.82 -2.64 3.69
N SER A 313 -7.13 -1.56 4.05
CA SER A 313 -5.71 -1.52 4.39
C SER A 313 -5.48 -0.46 5.46
N VAL A 314 -4.55 -0.74 6.38
CA VAL A 314 -4.19 0.10 7.53
C VAL A 314 -3.75 1.51 7.12
N GLU A 315 -3.18 1.64 5.92
CA GLU A 315 -2.77 2.91 5.28
C GLU A 315 -3.95 3.85 4.97
N TYR A 316 -5.14 3.30 4.68
CA TYR A 316 -6.35 4.08 4.37
C TYR A 316 -7.24 4.30 5.60
N SER A 317 -6.81 3.84 6.76
CA SER A 317 -7.54 3.94 8.03
C SER A 317 -7.16 5.21 8.79
N MET A 318 -8.05 5.68 9.67
CA MET A 318 -7.72 6.72 10.64
C MET A 318 -7.48 6.09 12.01
N HIS A 319 -6.37 6.49 12.62
CA HIS A 319 -5.93 5.96 13.90
C HIS A 319 -5.89 7.05 14.95
N LEU A 320 -6.41 6.76 16.14
CA LEU A 320 -6.31 7.61 17.32
C LEU A 320 -5.53 6.84 18.38
N GLN A 321 -4.25 7.15 18.53
CA GLN A 321 -3.36 6.53 19.51
C GLN A 321 -3.32 7.33 20.80
N VAL A 322 -3.14 6.65 21.93
CA VAL A 322 -2.81 7.31 23.21
C VAL A 322 -1.31 7.24 23.46
N MET A 323 -0.65 8.39 23.38
CA MET A 323 0.77 8.55 23.57
C MET A 323 1.11 8.97 25.01
N LYS A 324 2.33 8.67 25.47
CA LYS A 324 2.88 9.14 26.75
C LYS A 324 4.16 9.93 26.52
N SER A 325 4.25 11.10 27.12
CA SER A 325 5.46 11.93 27.17
C SER A 325 5.89 12.20 28.62
N SER A 326 6.97 12.97 28.79
CA SER A 326 7.35 13.54 30.09
C SER A 326 6.29 14.47 30.68
N ASN A 327 5.47 15.11 29.83
CA ASN A 327 4.44 16.07 30.25
C ASN A 327 3.10 15.39 30.59
N GLY A 328 2.97 14.09 30.32
CA GLY A 328 1.75 13.32 30.50
C GLY A 328 1.28 12.65 29.21
N PHE A 329 0.01 12.28 29.18
CA PHE A 329 -0.68 11.63 28.08
C PHE A 329 -1.21 12.64 27.07
N TYR A 330 -1.18 12.27 25.80
CA TYR A 330 -1.80 13.01 24.71
C TYR A 330 -2.30 12.04 23.63
N TYR A 331 -3.13 12.53 22.73
CA TYR A 331 -3.66 11.76 21.61
C TYR A 331 -2.82 12.01 20.36
N GLY A 332 -2.55 10.96 19.58
CA GLY A 332 -1.92 11.05 18.27
C GLY A 332 -2.88 10.58 17.19
N LEU A 333 -3.22 11.46 16.25
CA LEU A 333 -4.14 11.16 15.15
C LEU A 333 -3.37 10.99 13.83
N SER A 334 -3.63 9.92 13.09
CA SER A 334 -3.04 9.67 11.76
C SER A 334 -4.08 9.20 10.74
N GLY A 335 -3.74 9.39 9.45
CA GLY A 335 -4.62 9.10 8.30
C GLY A 335 -4.45 10.13 7.19
N SER A 336 -3.29 10.14 6.53
CA SER A 336 -2.86 11.26 5.65
C SER A 336 -3.20 11.11 4.17
N THR A 337 -3.64 9.92 3.73
CA THR A 337 -4.05 9.65 2.35
C THR A 337 -5.17 10.59 1.89
N TYR A 338 -5.29 10.80 0.57
CA TYR A 338 -6.29 11.69 -0.02
C TYR A 338 -7.69 11.45 0.53
N HIS A 339 -8.14 10.18 0.55
CA HIS A 339 -9.47 9.83 1.05
C HIS A 339 -9.61 10.05 2.56
N ARG A 340 -8.60 9.67 3.37
CA ARG A 340 -8.74 9.67 4.83
C ARG A 340 -8.41 11.01 5.50
N SER A 341 -7.59 11.82 4.85
CA SER A 341 -7.15 13.09 5.42
C SER A 341 -8.30 14.07 5.66
N LYS A 342 -9.39 14.00 4.88
CA LYS A 342 -10.62 14.76 5.12
C LYS A 342 -11.16 14.54 6.53
N ASP A 343 -11.36 13.27 6.87
CA ASP A 343 -11.85 12.85 8.19
C ASP A 343 -10.85 13.19 9.31
N THR A 344 -9.57 13.00 9.02
CA THR A 344 -8.48 13.22 9.99
C THR A 344 -8.36 14.70 10.35
N ILE A 345 -8.47 15.61 9.38
CA ILE A 345 -8.44 17.05 9.62
C ILE A 345 -9.68 17.49 10.40
N HIS A 346 -10.88 17.02 10.04
CA HIS A 346 -12.11 17.31 10.81
C HIS A 346 -12.00 16.81 12.25
N GLY A 347 -11.50 15.59 12.46
CA GLY A 347 -11.23 15.02 13.77
C GLY A 347 -10.25 15.87 14.58
N TYR A 348 -9.10 16.24 14.00
CA TYR A 348 -8.10 17.08 14.65
C TYR A 348 -8.65 18.44 15.08
N LEU A 349 -9.35 19.15 14.20
CA LEU A 349 -9.95 20.46 14.50
C LEU A 349 -11.03 20.33 15.60
N ALA A 350 -11.86 19.29 15.57
CA ALA A 350 -12.87 19.05 16.59
C ALA A 350 -12.24 18.74 17.95
N MET A 351 -11.19 17.92 18.00
CA MET A 351 -10.46 17.60 19.23
C MET A 351 -9.79 18.84 19.84
N ARG A 352 -9.18 19.70 19.02
CA ARG A 352 -8.64 21.00 19.49
C ARG A 352 -9.72 21.89 20.06
N LYS A 353 -10.87 21.99 19.37
CA LYS A 353 -11.99 22.83 19.80
C LYS A 353 -12.52 22.46 21.19
N VAL A 354 -12.48 21.18 21.57
CA VAL A 354 -12.88 20.72 22.91
C VAL A 354 -11.72 20.70 23.93
N GLY A 355 -10.52 21.14 23.54
CA GLY A 355 -9.38 21.29 24.43
C GLY A 355 -8.61 20.00 24.73
N LEU A 356 -8.75 18.95 23.91
CA LEU A 356 -7.98 17.72 24.09
C LEU A 356 -6.50 17.93 23.69
N PRO A 357 -5.54 17.31 24.40
CA PRO A 357 -4.13 17.36 24.02
C PRO A 357 -3.91 16.45 22.81
N ILE A 358 -3.90 17.03 21.61
CA ILE A 358 -3.86 16.29 20.34
C ILE A 358 -2.65 16.69 19.51
N LYS A 359 -2.04 15.69 18.89
CA LYS A 359 -1.05 15.82 17.83
C LYS A 359 -1.57 15.13 16.58
N ILE A 360 -1.33 15.73 15.42
CA ILE A 360 -1.61 15.11 14.12
C ILE A 360 -0.30 14.66 13.45
N TYR A 361 -0.25 13.42 13.01
CA TYR A 361 0.86 12.88 12.22
C TYR A 361 0.67 13.22 10.75
N ASP A 362 1.77 13.44 10.03
CA ASP A 362 1.77 13.90 8.62
C ASP A 362 1.00 15.22 8.38
N GLY A 363 0.83 16.05 9.43
CA GLY A 363 0.15 17.35 9.33
C GLY A 363 0.75 18.26 8.26
N LEU A 364 2.07 18.27 8.12
CA LEU A 364 2.76 19.02 7.06
C LEU A 364 2.43 18.51 5.65
N LYS A 365 2.26 17.19 5.46
CA LYS A 365 1.88 16.62 4.15
C LYS A 365 0.44 17.00 3.80
N MET A 366 -0.47 16.93 4.76
CA MET A 366 -1.85 17.38 4.59
C MET A 366 -1.94 18.88 4.31
N ALA A 367 -1.12 19.70 4.98
CA ALA A 367 -1.03 21.13 4.72
C ALA A 367 -0.47 21.43 3.32
N ALA A 368 0.58 20.71 2.91
CA ALA A 368 1.17 20.85 1.58
C ALA A 368 0.17 20.56 0.45
N ARG A 369 -0.79 19.65 0.68
CA ARG A 369 -1.88 19.35 -0.25
C ARG A 369 -2.82 20.55 -0.46
N PHE A 370 -3.26 21.23 0.61
CA PHE A 370 -4.03 22.48 0.47
C PHE A 370 -3.27 23.58 -0.26
N GLU A 371 -1.95 23.60 -0.10
CA GLU A 371 -1.08 24.57 -0.76
C GLU A 371 -0.65 24.14 -2.17
N GLU A 372 -1.06 22.95 -2.61
CA GLU A 372 -0.68 22.34 -3.90
C GLU A 372 0.84 22.20 -4.11
N THR A 373 1.59 22.02 -3.02
CA THR A 373 3.06 21.95 -3.02
C THR A 373 3.61 20.54 -2.90
N ASP A 374 2.76 19.55 -2.64
CA ASP A 374 3.14 18.15 -2.59
C ASP A 374 3.24 17.51 -4.00
N MET A 375 3.78 16.29 -4.03
CA MET A 375 3.93 15.50 -5.23
C MET A 375 3.05 14.25 -5.15
N ILE A 376 2.44 13.90 -6.27
CA ILE A 376 1.72 12.63 -6.45
C ILE A 376 2.66 11.64 -7.12
N GLY A 377 2.73 10.43 -6.59
CA GLY A 377 3.50 9.36 -7.18
C GLY A 377 2.81 8.76 -8.41
N ILE A 378 3.56 8.50 -9.47
CA ILE A 378 3.12 7.70 -10.62
C ILE A 378 3.80 6.34 -10.50
N VAL A 379 2.98 5.30 -10.42
CA VAL A 379 3.43 3.93 -10.13
C VAL A 379 3.21 3.05 -11.37
N PRO A 380 4.21 2.23 -11.76
CA PRO A 380 4.09 1.31 -12.89
C PRO A 380 2.90 0.37 -12.80
N GLN A 381 2.33 0.02 -13.95
CA GLN A 381 1.34 -1.02 -14.09
C GLN A 381 1.81 -2.33 -13.44
N GLY A 382 0.90 -2.99 -12.72
CA GLY A 382 1.15 -4.25 -12.02
C GLY A 382 1.80 -4.11 -10.64
N ARG A 383 2.21 -2.90 -10.24
CA ARG A 383 2.64 -2.57 -8.86
C ARG A 383 1.45 -1.99 -8.07
N SER A 384 1.51 -2.04 -6.76
CA SER A 384 0.49 -1.40 -5.89
C SER A 384 0.79 0.10 -5.72
N THR A 385 -0.25 0.93 -5.73
CA THR A 385 -0.17 2.34 -5.28
C THR A 385 -0.15 2.48 -3.77
N SER A 386 -0.52 1.43 -3.04
CA SER A 386 -0.43 1.38 -1.57
C SER A 386 1.02 1.26 -1.10
N TYR A 387 1.31 1.89 0.04
CA TYR A 387 2.60 1.88 0.74
C TYR A 387 3.75 2.45 -0.10
N VAL A 388 3.45 3.43 -0.95
CA VAL A 388 4.45 4.17 -1.73
C VAL A 388 4.78 5.46 -1.00
N ASP A 389 5.86 5.43 -0.21
CA ASP A 389 6.27 6.56 0.65
C ASP A 389 7.31 7.48 0.00
N ARG A 390 8.01 7.00 -1.03
CA ARG A 390 9.06 7.76 -1.71
C ARG A 390 9.25 7.36 -3.16
N ILE A 391 9.36 8.35 -4.04
CA ILE A 391 9.83 8.20 -5.42
C ILE A 391 10.90 9.26 -5.66
N MET A 392 12.09 8.83 -6.10
CA MET A 392 13.28 9.68 -6.16
C MET A 392 13.56 10.39 -4.81
N GLN A 393 13.69 11.73 -4.81
CA GLN A 393 13.84 12.53 -3.60
C GLN A 393 12.52 12.92 -2.93
N TYR A 394 11.36 12.66 -3.56
CA TYR A 394 10.08 13.15 -3.11
C TYR A 394 9.41 12.17 -2.17
N GLU A 395 8.86 12.69 -1.07
CA GLU A 395 7.96 11.94 -0.21
C GLU A 395 6.58 11.92 -0.83
N ILE A 396 5.99 10.73 -0.87
CA ILE A 396 4.72 10.47 -1.55
C ILE A 396 3.69 10.11 -0.50
N THR A 397 2.51 10.70 -0.62
CA THR A 397 1.34 10.37 0.22
C THR A 397 0.23 9.73 -0.60
N ASP A 398 0.10 10.16 -1.85
CA ASP A 398 -0.90 9.66 -2.79
C ASP A 398 -0.17 9.22 -4.07
N ALA A 399 -0.62 8.11 -4.64
CA ALA A 399 -0.06 7.55 -5.84
C ALA A 399 -1.17 7.10 -6.81
N VAL A 400 -0.90 7.21 -8.10
CA VAL A 400 -1.83 6.89 -9.19
C VAL A 400 -1.16 5.95 -10.21
N HIS A 401 -2.01 5.27 -10.96
CA HIS A 401 -1.62 4.55 -12.16
C HIS A 401 -2.04 5.34 -13.40
N LEU A 402 -1.20 5.35 -14.43
CA LEU A 402 -1.59 5.96 -15.71
C LEU A 402 -2.57 5.10 -16.50
N PHE A 403 -2.48 3.77 -16.42
CA PHE A 403 -3.36 2.89 -17.22
C PHE A 403 -4.84 2.96 -16.79
N ASP A 404 -5.12 3.41 -15.56
CA ASP A 404 -6.47 3.64 -15.03
C ASP A 404 -6.88 5.12 -15.11
N ASP A 405 -6.01 5.99 -15.64
CA ASP A 405 -6.21 7.44 -15.68
C ASP A 405 -7.07 7.84 -16.89
N GLU A 406 -7.93 8.85 -16.75
CA GLU A 406 -8.77 9.33 -17.86
C GLU A 406 -7.98 10.18 -18.87
N ASN A 407 -6.86 10.77 -18.45
CA ASN A 407 -6.03 11.68 -19.24
C ASN A 407 -4.53 11.32 -19.16
N PRO A 408 -4.12 10.06 -19.42
CA PRO A 408 -2.78 9.57 -19.11
C PRO A 408 -1.68 10.34 -19.85
N GLU A 409 -1.94 10.73 -21.10
CA GLU A 409 -1.00 11.53 -21.90
C GLU A 409 -0.77 12.92 -21.31
N ARG A 410 -1.80 13.55 -20.72
CA ARG A 410 -1.68 14.89 -20.10
C ARG A 410 -0.91 14.82 -18.79
N VAL A 411 -1.13 13.76 -18.01
CA VAL A 411 -0.37 13.51 -16.77
C VAL A 411 1.09 13.22 -17.13
N ALA A 412 1.34 12.32 -18.09
CA ALA A 412 2.67 11.94 -18.53
C ALA A 412 3.49 13.13 -19.07
N ALA A 413 2.86 14.03 -19.81
CA ALA A 413 3.51 15.22 -20.36
C ALA A 413 4.01 16.21 -19.29
N LYS A 414 3.43 16.18 -18.09
CA LYS A 414 3.82 17.02 -16.95
C LYS A 414 4.65 16.28 -15.89
N ALA A 415 4.82 14.97 -16.04
CA ALA A 415 5.52 14.15 -15.06
C ALA A 415 7.04 14.37 -15.10
N ILE A 416 7.65 14.22 -13.93
CA ILE A 416 9.09 14.05 -13.77
C ILE A 416 9.35 12.55 -13.62
N TRP A 417 9.94 11.97 -14.65
CA TRP A 417 10.19 10.53 -14.70
C TRP A 417 11.46 10.14 -13.95
N GLN A 418 11.36 9.10 -13.12
CA GLN A 418 12.53 8.43 -12.56
C GLN A 418 13.26 7.68 -13.68
N PRO A 419 14.57 7.89 -13.85
CA PRO A 419 15.34 7.13 -14.83
C PRO A 419 15.29 5.63 -14.51
N GLU A 420 15.11 4.80 -15.54
CA GLU A 420 15.22 3.35 -15.39
C GLU A 420 16.64 2.93 -15.00
N THR A 421 16.74 1.94 -14.11
CA THR A 421 18.02 1.34 -13.74
C THR A 421 18.65 0.67 -14.96
N GLU A 422 19.86 1.08 -15.33
CA GLU A 422 20.60 0.44 -16.40
C GLU A 422 20.94 -1.02 -16.05
N CYS A 423 20.59 -1.94 -16.95
CA CYS A 423 20.99 -3.33 -16.86
C CYS A 423 22.39 -3.53 -17.48
N LYS A 424 23.28 -4.24 -16.80
CA LYS A 424 24.68 -4.41 -17.22
C LYS A 424 25.10 -5.85 -17.08
N LEU A 425 26.02 -6.30 -17.92
CA LEU A 425 26.70 -7.57 -17.71
C LEU A 425 27.61 -7.47 -16.48
N LEU A 426 27.68 -8.55 -15.71
CA LEU A 426 28.63 -8.69 -14.60
C LEU A 426 30.05 -8.69 -15.18
N GLN A 427 30.82 -7.66 -14.88
CA GLN A 427 32.21 -7.56 -15.33
C GLN A 427 33.05 -8.65 -14.64
N GLY A 428 33.39 -9.75 -15.33
CA GLY A 428 34.25 -10.76 -14.73
C GLY A 428 34.21 -12.21 -15.24
N ARG A 429 33.87 -12.50 -16.49
CA ARG A 429 34.33 -13.73 -17.15
C ARG A 429 34.96 -13.39 -18.50
N LYS A 430 36.28 -13.15 -18.47
CA LYS A 430 37.08 -13.43 -19.67
C LYS A 430 36.81 -14.89 -20.03
N GLN A 431 36.39 -15.11 -21.27
CA GLN A 431 36.26 -16.43 -21.89
C GLN A 431 37.48 -17.30 -21.61
#